data_AF-A0A850JZF1-F1
#
_entry.id   AF-A0A850JZF1-F1
#
_cell.length_a   1.000
_cell.length_b   1.000
_cell.length_c   1.000
_cell.angle_alpha   90.00
_cell.angle_beta   90.00
_cell.angle_gamma   90.00
#
_symmetry.space_group_name_H-M   'P 1'
#
loop_
_entity.id
_entity.type
_entity.pdbx_description
1 polymer ?
#
loop_
_entity_poly.entity_id
_entity_poly.type
_entity_poly.pdbx_seq_one_letter_code
_entity_poly.pdbx_strand_id
1 'polypeptide(L)'
;MEHLYAPWRYAYVSEEKIKGCVFCHIAKNIADEKYQVLFHDELCYVVMNKFPYSPGHMMVIPYFHTDKIEELEEEIWLRVSKRARQAVKLLKEVMPCEGVNLGMNLGKAAGAGIEQHVHYHVLPRWIGDTNFISTVAGARVYPAQFDEIFNKLKENSLKYFI
;
A
#
# COMPACT_ATOMS: atom_id res chain seq x y z
N MET A 1 6.17 -35.69 -9.38
CA MET A 1 5.48 -34.39 -9.42
C MET A 1 5.97 -33.62 -8.20
N GLU A 2 6.56 -32.44 -8.35
CA GLU A 2 7.00 -31.65 -7.19
C GLU A 2 5.79 -30.98 -6.55
N HIS A 3 5.64 -31.17 -5.24
CA HIS A 3 4.58 -30.55 -4.44
C HIS A 3 5.20 -29.51 -3.51
N LEU A 4 4.86 -28.24 -3.70
CA LEU A 4 5.26 -27.13 -2.84
C LEU A 4 4.07 -26.73 -1.96
N TYR A 5 4.18 -26.97 -0.66
CA TYR A 5 3.17 -26.58 0.31
C TYR A 5 3.48 -25.17 0.85
N ALA A 6 2.50 -24.28 0.79
CA ALA A 6 2.58 -22.93 1.36
C ALA A 6 1.52 -22.73 2.47
N PRO A 7 1.61 -23.48 3.59
CA PRO A 7 0.57 -23.54 4.61
C PRO A 7 0.26 -22.19 5.26
N TRP A 8 1.22 -21.27 5.30
CA TRP A 8 1.01 -19.89 5.77
C TRP A 8 -0.03 -19.12 4.93
N ARG A 9 -0.27 -19.52 3.67
CA ARG A 9 -1.31 -18.90 2.83
C ARG A 9 -2.72 -19.39 3.20
N TYR A 10 -2.86 -20.49 3.93
CA TYR A 10 -4.17 -21.09 4.22
C TYR A 10 -5.09 -20.11 4.94
N ALA A 11 -4.59 -19.45 5.99
CA ALA A 11 -5.32 -18.40 6.71
C ALA A 11 -5.85 -17.31 5.75
N TYR A 12 -5.02 -16.90 4.79
CA TYR A 12 -5.39 -15.92 3.77
C TYR A 12 -6.46 -16.44 2.79
N VAL A 13 -6.36 -17.68 2.31
CA VAL A 13 -7.36 -18.22 1.35
C VAL A 13 -8.68 -18.55 2.05
N SER A 14 -8.65 -18.79 3.37
CA SER A 14 -9.82 -19.05 4.19
C SER A 14 -10.56 -17.78 4.65
N GLU A 15 -9.98 -16.60 4.46
CA GLU A 15 -10.67 -15.33 4.76
C GLU A 15 -11.86 -15.12 3.81
N GLU A 16 -13.01 -14.73 4.36
CA GLU A 16 -14.15 -14.33 3.54
C GLU A 16 -13.79 -13.11 2.69
N LYS A 17 -14.11 -13.17 1.39
CA LYS A 17 -13.91 -12.05 0.49
C LYS A 17 -14.83 -10.90 0.89
N ILE A 18 -14.23 -9.73 1.10
CA ILE A 18 -14.96 -8.48 1.30
C ILE A 18 -15.83 -8.21 0.06
N LYS A 19 -17.13 -8.06 0.28
CA LYS A 19 -18.08 -7.69 -0.76
C LYS A 19 -18.03 -6.17 -0.97
N GLY A 20 -17.92 -5.72 -2.21
CA GLY A 20 -17.87 -4.29 -2.57
C GLY A 20 -16.46 -3.70 -2.51
N CYS A 21 -16.36 -2.41 -2.18
CA CYS A 21 -15.08 -1.71 -2.13
C CYS A 21 -14.28 -2.05 -0.86
N VAL A 22 -13.13 -2.72 -1.06
CA VAL A 22 -12.17 -3.06 0.00
C VAL A 22 -11.72 -1.83 0.77
N PHE A 23 -11.49 -0.70 0.09
CA PHE A 23 -11.04 0.52 0.74
C PHE A 23 -12.11 1.19 1.59
N CYS A 24 -13.37 1.18 1.16
CA CYS A 24 -14.48 1.64 2.00
C CYS A 24 -14.68 0.71 3.21
N HIS A 25 -14.46 -0.60 3.03
CA HIS A 25 -14.52 -1.56 4.12
C HIS A 25 -13.42 -1.31 5.16
N ILE A 26 -12.18 -1.07 4.73
CA ILE A 26 -11.07 -0.69 5.60
C ILE A 26 -11.39 0.62 6.33
N ALA A 27 -11.88 1.64 5.62
CA ALA A 27 -12.25 2.92 6.21
C ALA A 27 -13.29 2.79 7.34
N LYS A 28 -14.29 1.90 7.18
CA LYS A 28 -15.29 1.61 8.22
C LYS A 28 -14.73 0.86 9.43
N ASN A 29 -13.60 0.17 9.26
CA ASN A 29 -12.98 -0.66 10.29
C ASN A 29 -11.54 -0.20 10.58
N ILE A 30 -11.29 1.11 10.55
CA ILE A 30 -9.94 1.67 10.50
C ILE A 30 -9.10 1.37 11.75
N ALA A 31 -9.75 1.10 12.88
CA ALA A 31 -9.12 0.72 14.14
C ALA A 31 -8.69 -0.76 14.20
N ASP A 32 -9.12 -1.59 13.26
CA ASP A 32 -8.75 -3.01 13.21
C ASP A 32 -7.34 -3.16 12.61
N GLU A 33 -6.39 -3.55 13.46
CA GLU A 33 -4.97 -3.65 13.14
C GLU A 33 -4.69 -4.60 11.96
N LYS A 34 -5.57 -5.56 11.69
CA LYS A 34 -5.41 -6.52 10.58
C LYS A 34 -5.38 -5.84 9.20
N TYR A 35 -5.96 -4.63 9.09
CA TYR A 35 -5.93 -3.86 7.84
C TYR A 35 -4.68 -3.02 7.67
N GLN A 36 -3.77 -3.02 8.66
CA GLN A 36 -2.44 -2.42 8.56
C GLN A 36 -2.48 -0.93 8.15
N VAL A 37 -3.42 -0.19 8.76
CA VAL A 37 -3.53 1.25 8.61
C VAL A 37 -2.42 1.93 9.39
N LEU A 38 -1.57 2.68 8.71
CA LEU A 38 -0.42 3.38 9.29
C LEU A 38 -0.82 4.71 9.92
N PHE A 39 -1.71 5.44 9.27
CA PHE A 39 -2.20 6.75 9.68
C PHE A 39 -3.57 7.03 9.07
N HIS A 40 -4.38 7.86 9.72
CA HIS A 40 -5.60 8.39 9.13
C HIS A 40 -5.91 9.78 9.67
N ASP A 41 -6.57 10.59 8.85
CA ASP A 41 -7.12 11.90 9.24
C ASP A 41 -8.60 11.99 8.84
N GLU A 42 -9.12 13.20 8.62
CA GLU A 42 -10.52 13.46 8.28
C GLU A 42 -10.86 13.18 6.81
N LEU A 43 -9.88 13.26 5.90
CA LEU A 43 -10.11 13.21 4.44
C LEU A 43 -9.53 11.96 3.79
N CYS A 44 -8.50 11.37 4.38
CA CYS A 44 -7.84 10.20 3.83
C CYS A 44 -7.16 9.35 4.91
N TYR A 45 -6.69 8.18 4.49
CA TYR A 45 -5.86 7.32 5.31
C TYR A 45 -4.70 6.74 4.50
N VAL A 46 -3.68 6.30 5.23
CA VAL A 46 -2.48 5.68 4.71
C VAL A 46 -2.44 4.24 5.20
N VAL A 47 -2.38 3.31 4.26
CA VAL A 47 -2.44 1.86 4.54
C VAL A 47 -1.30 1.15 3.83
N MET A 48 -0.74 0.11 4.46
CA MET A 48 0.26 -0.73 3.80
C MET A 48 -0.44 -1.70 2.83
N ASN A 49 0.11 -1.88 1.64
CA ASN A 49 -0.47 -2.79 0.66
C ASN A 49 -0.22 -4.24 1.07
N LYS A 50 -1.29 -5.03 1.24
CA LYS A 50 -1.26 -6.47 1.57
C LYS A 50 -0.46 -7.28 0.54
N PHE A 51 -0.39 -6.82 -0.71
CA PHE A 51 0.41 -7.41 -1.79
C PHE A 51 1.42 -6.39 -2.30
N PRO A 52 2.51 -6.16 -1.54
CA PRO A 52 3.47 -5.13 -1.88
C PRO A 52 4.26 -5.49 -3.15
N TYR A 53 4.50 -4.52 -4.03
CA TYR A 53 5.52 -4.70 -5.07
C TYR A 53 6.92 -4.58 -4.49
N SER A 54 7.10 -3.83 -3.41
CA SER A 54 8.33 -3.77 -2.64
C SER A 54 8.00 -3.59 -1.15
N PRO A 55 8.85 -4.07 -0.24
CA PRO A 55 8.55 -4.02 1.19
C PRO A 55 8.38 -2.56 1.65
N GLY A 56 7.28 -2.28 2.35
CA GLY A 56 6.91 -0.90 2.70
C GLY A 56 6.06 -0.18 1.65
N HIS A 57 5.63 -0.85 0.57
CA HIS A 57 4.64 -0.32 -0.36
C HIS A 57 3.38 0.10 0.41
N MET A 58 3.08 1.39 0.36
CA MET A 58 1.92 1.99 1.00
C MET A 58 1.02 2.70 -0.02
N MET A 59 -0.24 2.90 0.37
CA MET A 59 -1.26 3.57 -0.42
C MET A 59 -1.89 4.68 0.40
N VAL A 60 -2.10 5.83 -0.23
CA VAL A 60 -2.91 6.93 0.33
C VAL A 60 -4.27 6.91 -0.34
N ILE A 61 -5.33 6.85 0.47
CA ILE A 61 -6.68 6.58 -0.03
C ILE A 61 -7.65 7.62 0.57
N PRO A 62 -8.35 8.39 -0.27
CA PRO A 62 -9.39 9.30 0.22
C PRO A 62 -10.59 8.50 0.73
N TYR A 63 -11.32 9.03 1.72
CA TYR A 63 -12.59 8.42 2.13
C TYR A 63 -13.67 8.56 1.07
N PHE A 64 -13.61 9.62 0.27
CA PHE A 64 -14.52 9.84 -0.85
C PHE A 64 -14.35 8.71 -1.87
N HIS A 65 -15.45 8.02 -2.16
CA HIS A 65 -15.48 6.87 -3.04
C HIS A 65 -15.70 7.31 -4.47
N THR A 66 -14.64 7.29 -5.27
CA THR A 66 -14.68 7.50 -6.72
C THR A 66 -13.50 6.78 -7.38
N ASP A 67 -13.69 6.33 -8.62
CA ASP A 67 -12.63 5.85 -9.50
C ASP A 67 -12.00 6.96 -10.36
N LYS A 68 -12.57 8.17 -10.30
CA LYS A 68 -12.17 9.34 -11.09
C LYS A 68 -11.47 10.37 -10.23
N ILE A 69 -10.21 10.61 -10.54
CA ILE A 69 -9.39 11.59 -9.83
C ILE A 69 -9.90 13.02 -10.03
N GLU A 70 -10.49 13.29 -11.19
CA GLU A 70 -11.04 14.59 -11.59
C GLU A 70 -12.33 14.96 -10.86
N GLU A 71 -12.97 14.00 -10.19
CA GLU A 71 -14.14 14.24 -9.33
C GLU A 71 -13.76 14.58 -7.88
N LEU A 72 -12.47 14.46 -7.51
CA LEU A 72 -12.03 14.84 -6.18
C LEU A 72 -12.08 16.36 -6.01
N GLU A 73 -12.69 16.80 -4.92
CA GLU A 73 -12.57 18.18 -4.48
C GLU A 73 -11.09 18.54 -4.23
N GLU A 74 -10.73 19.79 -4.52
CA GLU A 74 -9.35 20.26 -4.44
C GLU A 74 -8.73 20.04 -3.05
N GLU A 75 -9.52 20.21 -1.98
CA GLU A 75 -9.08 19.96 -0.61
C GLU A 75 -8.64 18.50 -0.40
N ILE A 76 -9.42 17.53 -0.90
CA ILE A 76 -9.13 16.10 -0.80
C ILE A 76 -7.87 15.77 -1.61
N TRP A 77 -7.78 16.28 -2.84
CA TRP A 77 -6.62 16.08 -3.70
C TRP A 77 -5.32 16.60 -3.05
N LEU A 78 -5.36 17.82 -2.51
CA LEU A 78 -4.22 18.42 -1.82
C LEU A 78 -3.84 17.64 -0.57
N ARG A 79 -4.83 17.15 0.21
CA ARG A 79 -4.56 16.33 1.39
C ARG A 79 -3.91 15.00 1.03
N VAL A 80 -4.46 14.27 0.06
CA VAL A 80 -3.89 13.00 -0.43
C VAL A 80 -2.47 13.21 -0.94
N SER A 81 -2.22 14.25 -1.72
CA SER A 81 -0.89 14.60 -2.22
C SER A 81 0.09 14.98 -1.10
N LYS A 82 -0.37 15.72 -0.09
CA LYS A 82 0.43 16.05 1.11
C LYS A 82 0.83 14.77 1.85
N ARG A 83 -0.11 13.83 2.06
CA ARG A 83 0.18 12.54 2.72
C ARG A 83 1.14 11.70 1.89
N ALA A 84 1.01 11.66 0.56
CA ALA A 84 1.97 10.97 -0.31
C ALA A 84 3.39 11.54 -0.17
N ARG A 85 3.55 12.87 -0.10
CA ARG A 85 4.85 13.51 0.14
C ARG A 85 5.43 13.17 1.52
N GLN A 86 4.60 13.15 2.56
CA GLN A 86 5.01 12.75 3.92
C GLN A 86 5.43 11.27 3.96
N ALA A 87 4.69 10.40 3.26
CA ALA A 87 5.01 8.98 3.09
C ALA A 87 6.37 8.76 2.43
N VAL A 88 6.71 9.53 1.38
CA VAL A 88 8.05 9.48 0.76
C VAL A 88 9.15 9.78 1.79
N LYS A 89 8.95 10.81 2.63
CA LYS A 89 9.93 11.18 3.66
C LYS A 89 10.07 10.09 4.72
N LEU A 90 8.95 9.57 5.22
CA LEU A 90 8.91 8.45 6.16
C LEU A 90 9.68 7.25 5.60
N LEU A 91 9.38 6.86 4.35
CA LEU A 91 10.05 5.73 3.73
C LEU A 91 11.55 5.93 3.64
N LYS A 92 12.04 7.07 3.14
CA LYS A 92 13.49 7.31 2.99
C LYS A 92 14.27 7.35 4.31
N GLU A 93 13.64 7.77 5.40
CA GLU A 93 14.31 7.91 6.70
C GLU A 93 14.20 6.65 7.57
N VAL A 94 13.07 5.95 7.50
CA VAL A 94 12.81 4.74 8.32
C VAL A 94 13.22 3.47 7.59
N MET A 95 13.10 3.46 6.26
CA MET A 95 13.62 2.42 5.39
C MET A 95 14.85 3.00 4.67
N PRO A 96 15.99 2.30 4.63
CA PRO A 96 17.17 2.77 3.89
C PRO A 96 16.97 2.60 2.38
N CYS A 97 15.87 3.10 1.80
CA CYS A 97 15.59 3.03 0.37
C CYS A 97 16.20 4.23 -0.38
N GLU A 98 16.88 3.97 -1.49
CA GLU A 98 17.51 5.04 -2.29
C GLU A 98 16.54 5.78 -3.22
N GLY A 99 15.34 5.23 -3.46
CA GLY A 99 14.34 5.83 -4.33
C GLY A 99 12.90 5.54 -3.90
N VAL A 100 11.94 6.28 -4.47
CA VAL A 100 10.51 6.04 -4.28
C VAL A 100 9.77 6.28 -5.59
N ASN A 101 8.93 5.34 -6.02
CA ASN A 101 7.97 5.55 -7.10
C ASN A 101 6.63 6.03 -6.52
N LEU A 102 6.02 7.01 -7.17
CA LEU A 102 4.67 7.49 -6.91
C LEU A 102 3.82 7.23 -8.15
N GLY A 103 2.59 6.74 -7.97
CA GLY A 103 1.67 6.57 -9.10
C GLY A 103 0.26 6.17 -8.72
N MET A 104 -0.64 6.32 -9.68
CA MET A 104 -2.04 5.88 -9.62
C MET A 104 -2.36 5.17 -10.93
N ASN A 105 -3.08 4.07 -10.85
CA ASN A 105 -3.65 3.41 -12.02
C ASN A 105 -5.13 3.79 -12.08
N LEU A 106 -5.53 4.53 -13.11
CA LEU A 106 -6.91 5.01 -13.28
C LEU A 106 -7.62 4.19 -14.35
N GLY A 107 -8.60 3.40 -13.92
CA GLY A 107 -9.34 2.47 -14.76
C GLY A 107 -8.59 1.18 -15.09
N LYS A 108 -9.35 0.20 -15.57
CA LYS A 108 -8.85 -1.16 -15.86
C LYS A 108 -7.68 -1.20 -16.84
N ALA A 109 -7.73 -0.38 -17.88
CA ALA A 109 -6.71 -0.34 -18.93
C ALA A 109 -5.35 0.14 -18.41
N ALA A 110 -5.33 0.96 -17.34
CA ALA A 110 -4.11 1.40 -16.67
C ALA A 110 -3.56 0.36 -15.67
N GLY A 111 -4.23 -0.80 -15.51
CA GLY A 111 -3.81 -1.84 -14.59
C GLY A 111 -4.26 -1.61 -13.14
N ALA A 112 -5.40 -0.93 -12.93
CA ALA A 112 -5.98 -0.79 -11.60
C ALA A 112 -6.47 -2.16 -11.08
N GLY A 113 -5.86 -2.67 -10.01
CA GLY A 113 -6.29 -3.93 -9.37
C GLY A 113 -7.58 -3.78 -8.57
N ILE A 114 -7.84 -2.57 -8.05
CA ILE A 114 -9.09 -2.16 -7.42
C ILE A 114 -9.56 -0.91 -8.18
N GLU A 115 -10.34 -1.12 -9.24
CA GLU A 115 -10.66 -0.05 -10.21
C GLU A 115 -11.65 0.98 -9.68
N GLN A 116 -12.58 0.57 -8.81
CA GLN A 116 -13.70 1.37 -8.33
C GLN A 116 -13.34 2.48 -7.31
N HIS A 117 -12.07 2.62 -6.91
CA HIS A 117 -11.67 3.60 -5.89
C HIS A 117 -10.21 4.02 -6.07
N VAL A 118 -9.98 5.31 -6.29
CA VAL A 118 -8.66 5.92 -6.42
C VAL A 118 -7.77 5.68 -5.20
N HIS A 119 -6.50 5.36 -5.45
CA HIS A 119 -5.50 5.11 -4.41
C HIS A 119 -4.11 5.47 -4.94
N TYR A 120 -3.37 6.26 -4.15
CA TYR A 120 -2.05 6.77 -4.52
C TYR A 120 -0.97 5.86 -3.98
N HIS A 121 -0.30 5.12 -4.86
CA HIS A 121 0.79 4.24 -4.49
C HIS A 121 2.06 5.02 -4.17
N VAL A 122 2.73 4.60 -3.10
CA VAL A 122 4.07 5.06 -2.69
C VAL A 122 4.94 3.83 -2.47
N LEU A 123 5.89 3.61 -3.38
CA LEU A 123 6.67 2.38 -3.45
C LEU A 123 8.16 2.65 -3.22
N PRO A 124 8.76 2.21 -2.10
CA PRO A 124 10.20 2.35 -1.90
C PRO A 124 10.97 1.46 -2.88
N ARG A 125 12.14 1.94 -3.33
CA ARG A 125 13.00 1.29 -4.31
C ARG A 125 14.44 1.26 -3.83
N TRP A 126 15.14 0.20 -4.22
CA TRP A 126 16.57 0.03 -3.95
C TRP A 126 17.34 -0.21 -5.24
N ILE A 127 18.61 0.18 -5.25
CA ILE A 127 19.50 -0.15 -6.37
C ILE A 127 19.62 -1.68 -6.45
N GLY A 128 19.26 -2.26 -7.61
CA GLY A 128 19.32 -3.71 -7.82
C GLY A 128 18.19 -4.52 -7.19
N ASP A 129 17.08 -3.88 -6.76
CA ASP A 129 15.90 -4.59 -6.23
C ASP A 129 15.18 -5.49 -7.25
N THR A 130 15.56 -5.34 -8.53
CA THR A 130 15.20 -6.24 -9.62
C THR A 130 16.48 -6.92 -10.10
N ASN A 131 16.56 -8.23 -9.91
CA ASN A 131 17.72 -9.04 -10.29
C ASN A 131 17.28 -10.31 -11.06
N PHE A 132 18.21 -11.22 -11.36
CA PHE A 132 17.94 -12.42 -12.17
C PHE A 132 16.79 -13.28 -11.64
N ILE A 133 16.59 -13.40 -10.32
CA ILE A 133 15.47 -14.19 -9.81
C ILE A 133 14.12 -13.56 -10.17
N SER A 134 14.06 -12.23 -10.22
CA SER A 134 12.85 -11.48 -10.57
C SER A 134 12.55 -11.51 -12.05
N THR A 135 13.59 -11.38 -12.89
CA THR A 135 13.41 -11.30 -14.35
C THR A 135 13.31 -12.67 -15.02
N VAL A 136 14.09 -13.66 -14.57
CA VAL A 136 14.16 -14.99 -15.18
C VAL A 136 13.18 -15.95 -14.53
N ALA A 137 13.12 -15.98 -13.20
CA ALA A 137 12.27 -16.91 -12.47
C ALA A 137 10.89 -16.32 -12.08
N GLY A 138 10.64 -15.04 -12.37
CA GLY A 138 9.38 -14.38 -12.02
C GLY A 138 9.13 -14.31 -10.51
N ALA A 139 10.17 -14.40 -9.69
CA ALA A 139 10.08 -14.47 -8.24
C ALA A 139 10.84 -13.29 -7.57
N ARG A 140 10.28 -12.77 -6.49
CA ARG A 140 10.95 -11.76 -5.65
C ARG A 140 11.25 -12.37 -4.28
N VAL A 141 12.45 -12.11 -3.79
CA VAL A 141 12.91 -12.54 -2.47
C VAL A 141 13.18 -11.28 -1.66
N TYR A 142 12.55 -11.20 -0.50
CA TYR A 142 12.73 -10.09 0.42
C TYR A 142 13.37 -10.60 1.71
N PRO A 143 14.42 -9.94 2.22
CA PRO A 143 15.15 -10.39 3.40
C PRO A 143 14.48 -10.00 4.73
N ALA A 144 13.25 -9.50 4.72
CA ALA A 144 12.56 -8.97 5.89
C ALA A 144 11.11 -9.44 5.96
N GLN A 145 10.61 -9.65 7.18
CA GLN A 145 9.21 -10.02 7.40
C GLN A 145 8.30 -8.81 7.18
N PHE A 146 7.14 -9.08 6.59
CA PHE A 146 6.17 -8.03 6.24
C PHE A 146 5.65 -7.29 7.48
N ASP A 147 5.34 -8.02 8.55
CA ASP A 147 4.79 -7.44 9.79
C ASP A 147 5.84 -6.62 10.57
N GLU A 148 7.12 -6.99 10.50
CA GLU A 148 8.20 -6.19 11.10
C GLU A 148 8.33 -4.82 10.43
N ILE A 149 8.20 -4.79 9.10
CA ILE A 149 8.23 -3.53 8.33
C ILE A 149 7.00 -2.69 8.67
N PHE A 150 5.82 -3.32 8.75
CA PHE A 150 4.59 -2.65 9.16
C PHE A 150 4.77 -1.94 10.50
N ASN A 151 5.20 -2.68 11.53
CA ASN A 151 5.35 -2.17 12.89
C ASN A 151 6.36 -1.02 12.93
N LYS A 152 7.51 -1.17 12.26
CA LYS A 152 8.53 -0.13 12.17
C LYS A 152 7.99 1.17 11.54
N LEU A 153 7.21 1.05 10.45
CA LEU A 153 6.58 2.20 9.80
C LEU A 153 5.48 2.80 10.68
N LYS A 154 4.67 1.97 11.34
CA LYS A 154 3.58 2.40 12.22
C LYS A 154 4.07 3.18 13.42
N GLU A 155 5.11 2.70 14.11
CA GLU A 155 5.73 3.37 15.26
C GLU A 155 6.26 4.76 14.93
N ASN A 156 6.68 4.98 13.67
CA ASN A 156 7.22 6.25 13.22
C ASN A 156 6.19 7.14 12.53
N SER A 157 5.01 6.62 12.16
CA SER A 157 4.07 7.30 11.26
C SER A 157 3.65 8.69 11.76
N LEU A 158 3.35 8.81 13.06
CA LEU A 158 2.90 10.06 13.68
C LEU A 158 3.96 11.17 13.69
N LYS A 159 5.25 10.85 13.50
CA LYS A 159 6.32 11.86 13.37
C LYS A 159 6.27 12.57 12.00
N TYR A 160 5.68 11.93 10.99
CA TYR A 160 5.69 12.41 9.61
C TYR A 160 4.32 12.88 9.14
N PHE A 161 3.26 12.18 9.55
CA PHE A 161 1.89 12.54 9.21
C PHE A 161 1.32 13.52 10.24
N ILE A 162 1.53 14.80 9.97
CA ILE A 162 0.98 15.95 10.69
C ILE A 162 -0.03 16.64 9.78
#